data_AF-A0A3D2SRM7-F1
#
_entry.id   AF-A0A3D2SRM7-F1
#
_cell.length_a   1.000
_cell.length_b   1.000
_cell.length_c   1.000
_cell.angle_alpha   90.00
_cell.angle_beta   90.00
_cell.angle_gamma   90.00
#
_symmetry.space_group_name_H-M   'P 1'
#
loop_
_entity.id
_entity.type
_entity.pdbx_description
1 polymer ?
#
loop_
_entity_poly.entity_id
_entity_poly.type
_entity_poly.pdbx_seq_one_letter_code
_entity_poly.pdbx_strand_id
1 'polypeptide(L)' 'LHNEDEIKRKDVRVGDTVKIQRAGDVIPQVLEVLKDKRPKGSVEFTMPDTCPECGS' A
#
# COMPACT_ATOMS: atom_id res chain seq x y z
N LEU A 1 5.44 1.97 1.47
CA LEU A 1 4.18 2.76 1.40
C LEU A 1 4.17 3.95 2.39
N HIS A 2 5.33 4.35 2.92
CA HIS A 2 5.52 5.49 3.83
C HIS A 2 4.86 5.34 5.21
N ASN A 3 3.53 5.45 5.31
CA ASN A 3 2.78 5.38 6.58
C ASN A 3 1.29 5.07 6.31
N GLU A 4 0.49 4.93 7.37
CA GLU A 4 -0.94 4.63 7.26
C GLU A 4 -1.73 5.73 6.52
N ASP A 5 -1.42 7.00 6.78
CA ASP A 5 -2.10 8.14 6.15
C ASP A 5 -1.88 8.16 4.64
N GLU A 6 -0.68 7.84 4.16
CA GLU A 6 -0.38 7.73 2.73
C GLU A 6 -1.14 6.57 2.06
N ILE A 7 -1.29 5.45 2.78
CA ILE A 7 -2.07 4.30 2.30
C ILE A 7 -3.54 4.69 2.15
N LYS A 8 -4.12 5.37 3.15
CA LYS A 8 -5.50 5.88 3.12
C LYS A 8 -5.68 6.94 2.04
N ARG A 9 -4.77 7.91 1.92
CA ARG A 9 -4.84 8.98 0.91
C ARG A 9 -4.82 8.42 -0.52
N LYS A 10 -4.03 7.37 -0.76
CA LYS A 10 -3.94 6.71 -2.07
C LYS A 10 -5.00 5.62 -2.27
N ASP A 11 -5.80 5.29 -1.25
CA ASP A 11 -6.77 4.19 -1.24
C ASP A 11 -6.13 2.88 -1.73
N VAL A 12 -4.94 2.55 -1.20
CA VAL A 12 -4.22 1.33 -1.55
C VAL A 12 -4.82 0.14 -0.82
N ARG A 13 -5.19 -0.90 -1.56
CA ARG A 13 -5.77 -2.14 -1.04
C ARG A 13 -4.88 -3.33 -1.38
N VAL A 14 -4.96 -4.37 -0.55
CA VAL A 14 -4.29 -5.64 -0.84
C VAL A 14 -4.93 -6.25 -2.09
N GLY A 15 -4.08 -6.62 -3.07
CA GLY A 15 -4.52 -7.13 -4.37
C GLY A 15 -4.70 -6.08 -5.46
N ASP A 16 -4.49 -4.79 -5.17
CA ASP A 16 -4.55 -3.74 -6.18
C ASP A 16 -3.45 -3.85 -7.24
N THR A 17 -3.78 -3.44 -8.47
CA THR A 17 -2.76 -3.13 -9.48
C THR A 17 -2.28 -1.70 -9.27
N VAL A 18 -0.96 -1.52 -9.12
CA VAL A 18 -0.37 -0.21 -8.81
C VAL A 18 0.70 0.19 -9.82
N LYS A 19 0.89 1.51 -9.97
CA LYS A 19 2.01 2.07 -10.72
C LYS A 19 3.18 2.31 -9.79
N ILE A 20 4.32 1.71 -10.11
CA ILE A 20 5.56 1.82 -9.32
C ILE A 20 6.55 2.70 -10.08
N GLN A 21 7.25 3.58 -9.36
CA GLN A 21 8.38 4.33 -9.88
C GLN A 21 9.64 3.96 -9.11
N ARG A 22 10.72 3.71 -9.85
CA ARG A 22 12.07 3.53 -9.32
C ARG A 22 12.98 4.55 -9.98
N ALA A 23 13.75 5.29 -9.18
CA ALA A 23 14.79 6.19 -9.66
C ALA A 23 16.15 5.68 -9.14
N GLY A 24 16.97 5.14 -10.03
CA GLY A 24 18.29 4.58 -9.70
C GLY A 24 18.23 3.47 -8.65
N ASP A 25 19.12 3.57 -7.66
CA ASP A 25 19.34 2.56 -6.61
C ASP A 25 18.53 2.80 -5.33
N VAL A 26 17.50 3.66 -5.38
CA VAL A 26 16.62 3.95 -4.24
C VAL A 26 15.43 2.97 -4.18
N ILE A 27 14.89 2.75 -2.97
CA ILE A 27 13.67 1.96 -2.73
C ILE A 27 12.53 2.47 -3.63
N PRO A 28 11.89 1.61 -4.43
CA PRO A 28 10.77 2.01 -5.29
C PRO A 28 9.58 2.55 -4.51
N GLN A 29 8.85 3.48 -5.13
CA GLN A 29 7.64 4.08 -4.56
C GLN A 29 6.41 3.74 -5.39
N VAL A 30 5.28 3.56 -4.70
CA VAL A 30 3.96 3.45 -5.32
C VAL A 30 3.41 4.85 -5.59
N LEU A 31 3.16 5.17 -6.86
CA LEU A 31 2.60 6.45 -7.27
C LEU A 31 1.10 6.50 -7.06
N GLU A 32 0.38 5.54 -7.63
CA GLU A 32 -1.09 5.49 -7.66
C GLU A 32 -1.61 4.06 -7.85
N VAL A 33 -2.88 3.86 -7.49
CA VAL A 33 -3.62 2.63 -7.77
C VAL A 33 -4.39 2.77 -9.08
N LEU A 34 -4.32 1.75 -9.93
CA LEU A 34 -5.16 1.67 -11.12
C LEU A 34 -6.55 1.14 -10.75
N LYS A 35 -7.42 2.04 -10.30
CA LYS A 35 -8.78 1.70 -9.79
C LYS A 35 -9.62 0.93 -10.82
N ASP A 36 -9.45 1.20 -12.11
CA ASP A 36 -10.16 0.49 -13.18
C ASP A 36 -9.77 -1.00 -13.30
N LYS A 37 -8.62 -1.38 -12.73
CA LYS A 37 -8.12 -2.76 -12.68
C LYS A 37 -8.27 -3.38 -11.29
N ARG A 38 -9.01 -2.73 -10.37
CA ARG A 38 -9.20 -3.22 -9.01
C ARG A 38 -10.05 -4.50 -9.01
N PRO A 39 -9.55 -5.63 -8.51
CA PRO A 39 -10.34 -6.85 -8.40
C PRO A 39 -11.40 -6.70 -7.30
N LYS A 40 -12.53 -7.40 -7.45
CA LYS A 40 -13.65 -7.36 -6.49
C LYS A 40 -13.30 -7.87 -5.08
N GLY A 41 -12.17 -8.55 -4.91
CA GLY A 41 -11.68 -9.07 -3.63
C GLY A 41 -10.61 -8.21 -2.95
N SER A 42 -10.39 -6.97 -3.41
CA SER A 42 -9.39 -6.10 -2.81
C SER A 42 -9.77 -5.70 -1.37
N VAL A 43 -8.87 -5.91 -0.42
CA VAL A 43 -9.11 -5.66 1.02
C VAL A 43 -8.39 -4.41 1.48
N GLU A 44 -9.06 -3.56 2.25
CA GLU A 44 -8.43 -2.39 2.85
C GLU A 44 -7.31 -2.80 3.82
N PHE A 45 -6.22 -2.04 3.80
CA PHE A 45 -5.13 -2.25 4.75
C PHE A 45 -5.53 -1.69 6.12
N THR A 46 -5.26 -2.46 7.18
CA THR A 46 -5.43 -2.03 8.57
C THR A 46 -4.08 -2.11 9.27
N MET A 47 -3.70 -1.04 9.96
CA MET A 47 -2.48 -1.03 10.77
C MET A 47 -2.63 -2.06 11.90
N PRO A 48 -1.61 -2.88 12.20
CA PRO A 48 -1.70 -3.84 13.29
C PRO A 48 -1.83 -3.12 14.63
N ASP A 49 -2.77 -3.60 15.47
CA ASP A 49 -2.99 -3.08 16.84
C ASP A 49 -1.87 -3.49 17.82
N THR A 50 -1.07 -4.49 17.44
CA THR A 50 0.01 -5.04 18.26
C THR A 50 1.29 -5.06 17.44
N CYS A 51 2.42 -4.78 18.10
CA CYS A 51 3.71 -4.77 17.42
C CYS A 51 4.04 -6.15 16.84
N PRO A 52 4.25 -6.28 15.51
CA PRO A 52 4.50 -7.58 14.87
C PRO A 52 5.87 -8.19 15.23
N GLU A 53 6.78 -7.41 15.84
CA GLU A 53 8.11 -7.87 16.25
C GLU A 53 8.14 -8.35 17.72
N CYS A 54 7.47 -7.64 18.63
CA CYS A 54 7.58 -7.90 20.08
C CYS A 54 6.27 -8.20 20.80
N GLY A 55 5.13 -8.13 20.11
CA GLY A 55 3.82 -8.46 20.70
C GLY A 55 3.32 -7.46 21.76
N SER A 56 3.95 -6.29 21.88
CA SER A 56 3.53 -5.21 22.78
C SER A 56 2.41 -4.37 22.18
#